data_AF-A0AAV1J1K3-F1
#
_entry.id   AF-A0AAV1J1K3-F1
#
_cell.length_a   1.000
_cell.length_b   1.000
_cell.length_c   1.000
_cell.angle_alpha   90.00
_cell.angle_beta   90.00
_cell.angle_gamma   90.00
#
_symmetry.space_group_name_H-M   'P 1'
#
loop_
_entity.id
_entity.type
_entity.pdbx_description
1 polymer ?
#
loop_
_entity_poly.entity_id
_entity_poly.type
_entity_poly.pdbx_seq_one_letter_code
_entity_poly.pdbx_strand_id
1 'polypeptide(L)'
;MFCEVPDFGRCCLCLPLRKGILVFGYLNVLFSAFMTGVYSYSIHNSYNSTILVYHGSMSTVEDKACLIFYLFDFVFALVLVYGGHTKIIKYLKAFYYYAVTTLLATLVLQIVGLCSSRYPFGMILETSGLFLFGLSLHLYLILLVRSLLNKLERSGHTYENQLHQIVNGEIKVETNGVYPSIVVPNEREP
;
A
#
# COMPACT_ATOMS: atom_id res chain seq x y z
N MET A 1 17.81 0.37 -19.00
CA MET A 1 16.35 0.39 -19.19
C MET A 1 15.73 0.48 -17.81
N PHE A 2 15.38 1.68 -17.36
CA PHE A 2 14.71 1.82 -16.06
C PHE A 2 13.31 1.20 -16.23
N CYS A 3 13.06 0.08 -15.56
CA CYS A 3 11.71 -0.46 -15.51
C CYS A 3 10.85 0.51 -14.69
N GLU A 4 10.10 1.36 -15.37
CA GLU A 4 9.08 2.18 -14.73
C GLU A 4 8.04 1.24 -14.09
N VAL A 5 7.86 1.39 -12.78
CA VAL A 5 6.91 0.56 -12.03
C VAL A 5 5.49 0.92 -12.48
N PRO A 6 4.61 -0.06 -12.76
CA PRO A 6 3.29 0.21 -13.32
C PRO A 6 2.43 1.07 -12.39
N ASP A 7 1.94 2.20 -12.91
CA ASP A 7 0.96 3.07 -12.24
C ASP A 7 -0.46 2.47 -12.43
N PHE A 8 -1.05 1.92 -11.37
CA PHE A 8 -2.40 1.35 -11.43
C PHE A 8 -3.49 2.43 -11.37
N GLY A 9 -4.10 2.74 -12.52
CA GLY A 9 -5.25 3.67 -12.56
C GLY A 9 -6.55 3.11 -11.96
N ARG A 10 -6.69 1.78 -11.86
CA ARG A 10 -7.89 1.06 -11.41
C ARG A 10 -7.52 -0.16 -10.54
N CYS A 11 -8.30 -0.45 -9.49
CA CYS A 11 -8.20 -1.72 -8.75
C CYS A 11 -8.72 -2.90 -9.61
N CYS A 12 -8.36 -4.14 -9.28
CA CYS A 12 -8.82 -5.37 -9.98
C CYS A 12 -10.35 -5.54 -10.00
N LEU A 13 -11.09 -4.76 -9.21
CA LEU A 13 -12.57 -4.74 -9.16
C LEU A 13 -13.18 -3.51 -9.87
N CYS A 14 -12.45 -2.83 -10.76
CA CYS A 14 -12.87 -1.56 -11.41
C CYS A 14 -13.23 -0.43 -10.43
N LEU A 15 -13.02 -0.63 -9.13
CA LEU A 15 -13.26 0.39 -8.11
C LEU A 15 -12.22 1.51 -8.26
N PRO A 16 -12.63 2.78 -8.06
CA PRO A 16 -11.68 3.87 -8.03
C PRO A 16 -10.64 3.59 -6.95
N LEU A 17 -9.35 3.78 -7.27
CA LEU A 17 -8.18 3.45 -6.45
C LEU A 17 -8.36 3.79 -4.95
N ARG A 18 -9.00 4.92 -4.67
CA ARG A 18 -9.30 5.40 -3.31
C ARG A 18 -10.33 4.55 -2.56
N LYS A 19 -11.39 4.07 -3.22
CA LYS A 19 -12.36 3.18 -2.58
C LYS A 19 -11.75 1.80 -2.36
N GLY A 20 -10.94 1.31 -3.30
CA GLY A 20 -10.25 0.03 -3.17
C GLY A 20 -9.34 -0.02 -1.94
N ILE A 21 -8.43 0.94 -1.78
CA ILE A 21 -7.52 1.00 -0.63
C ILE A 21 -8.26 1.20 0.70
N LEU A 22 -9.37 1.95 0.72
CA LEU A 22 -10.19 2.09 1.93
C LEU A 22 -10.85 0.77 2.30
N VAL A 23 -11.42 0.05 1.33
CA VAL A 23 -12.02 -1.28 1.57
C VAL A 23 -10.97 -2.26 2.11
N PHE A 24 -9.79 -2.33 1.48
CA PHE A 24 -8.70 -3.16 1.98
C PHE A 24 -8.20 -2.72 3.36
N GLY A 25 -8.14 -1.42 3.63
CA GLY A 25 -7.79 -0.90 4.95
C GLY A 25 -8.78 -1.31 6.03
N TYR A 26 -10.09 -1.18 5.77
CA TYR A 26 -11.13 -1.62 6.70
C TYR A 26 -11.13 -3.14 6.91
N LEU A 27 -10.94 -3.93 5.86
CA LEU A 27 -10.77 -5.37 5.98
C LEU A 27 -9.56 -5.68 6.87
N ASN A 28 -8.43 -5.01 6.67
CA ASN A 28 -7.23 -5.24 7.48
C ASN A 28 -7.43 -4.85 8.96
N VAL A 29 -8.15 -3.75 9.24
CA VAL A 29 -8.54 -3.37 10.61
C VAL A 29 -9.43 -4.43 11.25
N LEU A 30 -10.42 -4.93 10.50
CA LEU A 30 -11.34 -5.95 11.00
C LEU A 30 -10.61 -7.28 11.29
N PHE A 31 -9.74 -7.73 10.38
CA PHE A 31 -8.95 -8.94 10.56
C PHE A 31 -7.94 -8.80 11.72
N SER A 32 -7.21 -7.69 11.80
CA SER A 32 -6.26 -7.46 12.91
C SER A 32 -6.95 -7.35 14.27
N ALA A 33 -8.12 -6.70 14.36
CA ALA A 33 -8.92 -6.66 15.59
C ALA A 33 -9.41 -8.06 16.00
N PHE A 34 -9.91 -8.84 15.03
CA PHE A 34 -10.34 -10.22 15.28
C PHE A 34 -9.18 -11.09 15.79
N MET A 35 -8.03 -11.06 15.11
CA MET A 35 -6.85 -11.83 15.52
C MET A 35 -6.34 -11.40 16.90
N THR A 36 -6.32 -10.09 17.19
CA THR A 36 -5.94 -9.58 18.52
C THR A 36 -6.84 -10.15 19.61
N GLY A 37 -8.15 -10.27 19.35
CA GLY A 37 -9.10 -10.92 20.27
C GLY A 37 -8.80 -12.41 20.49
N VAL A 38 -8.49 -13.14 19.42
CA VAL A 38 -8.14 -14.57 19.49
C VAL A 38 -6.88 -14.79 20.33
N TYR A 39 -5.82 -14.01 20.12
CA TYR A 39 -4.59 -14.15 20.93
C TYR A 39 -4.77 -13.66 22.36
N SER A 40 -5.58 -12.63 22.60
CA SER A 40 -5.90 -12.21 23.96
C SER A 40 -6.64 -13.31 24.72
N TYR A 41 -7.54 -14.03 24.06
CA TYR A 41 -8.20 -15.20 24.63
C TYR A 41 -7.22 -16.37 24.87
N SER A 42 -6.29 -16.60 23.94
CA SER A 42 -5.26 -17.64 24.07
C SER A 42 -4.40 -17.44 25.33
N ILE A 43 -3.95 -16.20 25.54
CA ILE A 43 -3.15 -15.83 26.72
C ILE A 43 -3.95 -16.03 28.01
N HIS A 44 -5.24 -15.67 28.02
CA HIS A 44 -6.09 -15.84 29.19
C HIS A 44 -6.22 -17.31 29.59
N ASN A 45 -6.39 -18.19 28.60
CA ASN A 45 -6.51 -19.63 28.82
C ASN A 45 -5.15 -20.35 28.98
N SER A 46 -4.04 -19.62 29.00
CA SER A 46 -2.69 -20.15 29.22
C SER A 46 -2.27 -21.25 28.23
N TYR A 47 -2.65 -21.11 26.95
CA TYR A 47 -2.02 -21.91 25.91
C TYR A 47 -0.58 -21.40 25.73
N ASN A 48 0.41 -22.17 26.17
CA ASN A 48 1.80 -21.69 26.22
C ASN A 48 2.50 -21.62 24.85
N SER A 49 1.85 -22.07 23.77
CA SER A 49 2.44 -22.12 22.44
C SER A 49 1.38 -22.08 21.34
N THR A 50 1.16 -20.91 20.78
CA THR A 50 0.35 -20.75 19.56
C THR A 50 1.20 -20.62 18.30
N ILE A 51 0.62 -21.01 17.18
CA ILE A 51 1.23 -20.83 15.87
C ILE A 51 0.87 -19.43 15.40
N LEU A 52 1.89 -18.57 15.25
CA LEU A 52 1.73 -17.27 14.62
C LEU A 52 1.47 -17.47 13.13
N VAL A 53 0.29 -17.06 12.65
CA VAL A 53 -0.05 -17.04 11.22
C VAL A 53 0.00 -15.61 10.71
N TYR A 54 1.15 -15.20 10.18
CA TYR A 54 1.38 -13.82 9.71
C TYR A 54 1.61 -13.79 8.20
N HIS A 55 0.70 -13.15 7.45
CA HIS A 55 0.74 -13.07 5.97
C HIS A 55 1.05 -14.41 5.25
N GLY A 56 0.49 -15.52 5.77
CA GLY A 56 0.69 -16.86 5.19
C GLY A 56 1.97 -17.57 5.65
N SER A 57 2.84 -16.91 6.42
CA SER A 57 3.96 -17.54 7.10
C SER A 57 3.53 -18.05 8.48
N MET A 58 3.96 -19.28 8.81
CA MET A 58 3.67 -19.92 10.10
C MET A 58 4.97 -20.00 10.91
N SER A 59 4.97 -19.43 12.10
CA SER A 59 6.11 -19.51 13.02
C SER A 59 5.64 -19.77 14.45
N THR A 60 6.41 -20.54 15.20
CA THR A 60 6.15 -20.77 16.64
C THR A 60 6.78 -19.65 17.43
N VAL A 61 5.96 -18.75 17.97
CA VAL A 61 6.40 -17.57 18.74
C VAL A 61 5.58 -17.53 20.03
N GLU A 62 6.14 -16.95 21.11
CA GLU A 62 5.40 -16.75 22.35
C GLU A 62 4.14 -15.90 22.15
N ASP A 63 3.02 -16.35 22.72
CA ASP A 63 1.69 -15.71 22.59
C ASP A 63 1.70 -14.21 22.89
N LYS A 64 2.50 -13.77 23.87
CA LYS A 64 2.62 -12.35 24.24
C LYS A 64 3.22 -11.51 23.11
N ALA A 65 4.23 -12.05 22.41
CA ALA A 65 4.85 -11.36 21.29
C ALA A 65 3.89 -11.30 20.10
N CYS A 66 3.13 -12.38 19.84
CA CYS A 66 2.07 -12.39 18.82
C CYS A 66 1.06 -11.26 19.05
N LEU A 67 0.56 -11.10 20.28
CA LEU A 67 -0.37 -10.02 20.62
C LEU A 67 0.20 -8.63 20.32
N ILE A 68 1.47 -8.39 20.68
CA ILE A 68 2.13 -7.11 20.41
C ILE A 68 2.20 -6.83 18.90
N PHE A 69 2.56 -7.82 18.09
CA PHE A 69 2.62 -7.66 16.62
C PHE A 69 1.26 -7.30 16.02
N TYR A 70 0.18 -8.00 16.40
CA TYR A 70 -1.17 -7.67 15.89
C TYR A 70 -1.69 -6.32 16.38
N LEU A 71 -1.28 -5.87 17.58
CA LEU A 71 -1.62 -4.55 18.08
C LEU A 71 -0.95 -3.45 17.23
N PHE A 72 0.33 -3.63 16.88
CA PHE A 72 1.01 -2.73 15.95
C PHE A 72 0.33 -2.72 14.57
N ASP A 73 0.01 -3.90 14.03
CA ASP A 73 -0.72 -4.02 12.77
C ASP A 73 -2.06 -3.28 12.78
N PHE A 74 -2.81 -3.42 13.88
CA PHE A 74 -4.07 -2.71 14.07
C PHE A 74 -3.88 -1.19 14.05
N VAL A 75 -2.86 -0.67 14.75
CA VAL A 75 -2.53 0.76 14.75
C VAL A 75 -2.14 1.23 13.34
N PHE A 76 -1.27 0.52 12.63
CA PHE A 76 -0.87 0.89 11.27
C PHE A 76 -2.02 0.76 10.27
N ALA A 77 -2.92 -0.20 10.44
CA ALA A 77 -4.14 -0.31 9.65
C ALA A 77 -5.08 0.89 9.86
N LEU A 78 -5.20 1.39 11.10
CA LEU A 78 -5.92 2.65 11.37
C LEU A 78 -5.25 3.85 10.73
N VAL A 79 -3.91 3.94 10.77
CA VAL A 79 -3.14 4.99 10.09
C VAL A 79 -3.38 4.97 8.58
N LEU A 80 -3.46 3.78 7.96
CA LEU A 80 -3.82 3.63 6.55
C LEU A 80 -5.23 4.17 6.26
N VAL A 81 -6.22 3.76 7.04
CA VAL A 81 -7.62 4.20 6.88
C VAL A 81 -7.72 5.72 7.06
N TYR A 82 -7.09 6.25 8.10
CA TYR A 82 -7.06 7.69 8.38
C TYR A 82 -6.35 8.47 7.26
N GLY A 83 -5.21 7.98 6.79
CA GLY A 83 -4.47 8.58 5.68
C GLY A 83 -5.25 8.57 4.36
N GLY A 84 -5.99 7.50 4.08
CA GLY A 84 -6.87 7.40 2.91
C GLY A 84 -8.05 8.37 2.93
N HIS A 85 -8.60 8.63 4.12
CA HIS A 85 -9.68 9.60 4.31
C HIS A 85 -9.21 11.05 4.26
N THR A 86 -8.16 11.37 5.02
CA THR A 86 -7.68 12.75 5.19
C THR A 86 -6.81 13.25 4.04
N LYS A 87 -6.39 12.36 3.12
CA LYS A 87 -5.50 12.69 1.98
C LYS A 87 -4.18 13.34 2.43
N ILE A 88 -3.68 12.96 3.60
CA ILE A 88 -2.41 13.48 4.13
C ILE A 88 -1.28 12.52 3.72
N ILE A 89 -0.38 13.00 2.85
CA ILE A 89 0.72 12.22 2.28
C ILE A 89 1.64 11.62 3.36
N LYS A 90 1.83 12.33 4.48
CA LYS A 90 2.73 11.90 5.57
C LYS A 90 2.35 10.55 6.17
N TYR A 91 1.07 10.33 6.49
CA TYR A 91 0.60 9.07 7.07
C TYR A 91 0.66 7.93 6.05
N LEU A 92 0.37 8.23 4.79
CA LEU A 92 0.43 7.25 3.71
C LEU A 92 1.88 6.80 3.43
N LYS A 93 2.85 7.72 3.50
CA LYS A 93 4.29 7.43 3.45
C LYS A 93 4.73 6.55 4.62
N ALA A 94 4.33 6.89 5.84
CA ALA A 94 4.65 6.09 7.02
C ALA A 94 4.13 4.64 6.89
N PHE A 95 2.87 4.49 6.46
CA PHE A 95 2.31 3.17 6.20
C PHE A 95 3.01 2.43 5.06
N TYR A 96 3.41 3.12 3.99
CA TYR A 96 4.17 2.51 2.90
C TYR A 96 5.50 1.91 3.38
N TYR A 97 6.28 2.65 4.18
CA TYR A 97 7.52 2.13 4.74
C TYR A 97 7.26 0.93 5.67
N TYR A 98 6.22 1.01 6.50
CA TYR A 98 5.77 -0.11 7.34
C TYR A 98 5.41 -1.36 6.52
N ALA A 99 4.66 -1.21 5.43
CA ALA A 99 4.26 -2.33 4.58
C ALA A 99 5.47 -2.98 3.89
N VAL A 100 6.47 -2.19 3.48
CA VAL A 100 7.72 -2.70 2.90
C VAL A 100 8.57 -3.43 3.94
N THR A 101 8.71 -2.89 5.15
CA THR A 101 9.50 -3.54 6.22
C THR A 101 8.85 -4.84 6.68
N THR A 102 7.53 -4.88 6.82
CA THR A 102 6.80 -6.11 7.15
C THR A 102 6.89 -7.15 6.03
N LEU A 103 6.89 -6.74 4.76
CA LEU A 103 7.15 -7.65 3.64
C LEU A 103 8.53 -8.31 3.76
N LEU A 104 9.56 -7.50 4.02
CA LEU A 104 10.92 -8.02 4.20
C LEU A 104 11.00 -8.97 5.41
N ALA A 105 10.37 -8.62 6.53
CA ALA A 105 10.30 -9.47 7.71
C ALA A 105 9.60 -10.80 7.42
N THR A 106 8.48 -10.80 6.69
CA THR A 106 7.77 -12.03 6.30
C THR A 106 8.60 -12.94 5.41
N LEU A 107 9.39 -12.37 4.50
CA LEU A 107 10.32 -13.13 3.66
C LEU A 107 11.39 -13.81 4.50
N VAL A 108 11.98 -13.09 5.46
CA VAL A 108 12.99 -13.65 6.36
C VAL A 108 12.40 -14.77 7.21
N LEU A 109 11.22 -14.55 7.81
CA LEU A 109 10.52 -15.57 8.60
C LEU A 109 10.23 -16.82 7.78
N GLN A 110 9.81 -16.67 6.52
CA GLN A 110 9.56 -17.81 5.64
C GLN A 110 10.83 -18.57 5.29
N ILE A 111 11.94 -17.89 5.00
CA ILE A 111 13.23 -18.54 4.72
C ILE A 111 13.70 -19.32 5.95
N VAL A 112 13.63 -18.72 7.14
CA VAL A 112 13.99 -19.40 8.40
C VAL A 112 13.09 -20.60 8.65
N GLY A 113 11.78 -20.46 8.44
CA GLY A 113 10.82 -21.55 8.56
C GLY A 113 11.17 -22.72 7.62
N LEU A 114 11.45 -22.43 6.35
CA LEU A 114 11.85 -23.45 5.37
C LEU A 114 13.19 -24.13 5.71
N CYS A 115 14.17 -23.37 6.22
CA CYS A 115 15.47 -23.93 6.62
C CYS A 115 15.39 -24.76 7.90
N SER A 116 14.50 -24.40 8.84
CA SER A 116 14.34 -25.10 10.12
C SER A 116 13.44 -26.34 10.00
N SER A 117 12.56 -26.37 9.00
CA SER A 117 11.55 -27.40 8.85
C SER A 117 12.08 -28.75 8.35
N ARG A 118 11.81 -29.80 9.13
CA ARG A 118 11.80 -31.20 8.69
C ARG A 118 10.39 -31.67 8.27
N TYR A 119 9.63 -30.83 7.57
CA TYR A 119 8.26 -31.18 7.20
C TYR A 119 8.22 -32.17 6.03
N PRO A 120 7.21 -33.07 5.97
CA PRO A 120 6.96 -33.88 4.80
C PRO A 120 6.64 -33.00 3.58
N PHE A 121 7.05 -33.44 2.38
CA PHE A 121 6.95 -32.67 1.13
C PHE A 121 5.55 -32.08 0.85
N GLY A 122 4.48 -32.79 1.23
CA GLY A 122 3.11 -32.31 1.06
C GLY A 122 2.79 -31.03 1.85
N MET A 123 3.23 -30.93 3.11
CA MET A 123 3.02 -29.72 3.92
C MET A 123 3.87 -28.54 3.45
N ILE A 124 5.04 -28.80 2.85
CA ILE A 124 5.87 -27.73 2.26
C ILE A 124 5.14 -27.10 1.06
N LEU A 125 4.49 -27.91 0.22
CA LEU A 125 3.77 -27.42 -0.95
C LEU A 125 2.54 -26.60 -0.56
N GLU A 126 1.79 -27.05 0.45
CA GLU A 126 0.64 -26.31 0.98
C GLU A 126 1.06 -24.97 1.63
N THR A 127 2.05 -25.01 2.53
CA THR A 127 2.54 -23.80 3.21
C THR A 127 3.18 -22.79 2.25
N SER A 128 3.92 -23.25 1.24
CA SER A 128 4.48 -22.37 0.21
C SER A 128 3.38 -21.76 -0.68
N GLY A 129 2.31 -22.49 -1.00
CA GLY A 129 1.16 -21.96 -1.73
C GLY A 129 0.44 -20.85 -0.95
N LEU A 130 0.18 -21.09 0.34
CA LEU A 130 -0.42 -20.08 1.23
C LEU A 130 0.48 -18.85 1.38
N PHE A 131 1.79 -19.04 1.50
CA PHE A 131 2.75 -17.96 1.55
C PHE A 131 2.77 -17.14 0.26
N LEU A 132 2.80 -17.78 -0.91
CA LEU A 132 2.77 -17.08 -2.21
C LEU A 132 1.49 -16.27 -2.38
N PHE A 133 0.34 -16.80 -1.95
CA PHE A 133 -0.92 -16.07 -1.98
C PHE A 133 -0.90 -14.86 -1.02
N GLY A 134 -0.40 -15.05 0.21
CA GLY A 134 -0.23 -13.98 1.18
C GLY A 134 0.72 -12.88 0.69
N LEU A 135 1.85 -13.27 0.11
CA LEU A 135 2.82 -12.35 -0.49
C LEU A 135 2.24 -11.59 -1.67
N SER A 136 1.44 -12.26 -2.52
CA SER A 136 0.76 -11.62 -3.65
C SER A 136 -0.22 -10.54 -3.17
N LEU A 137 -1.02 -10.82 -2.14
CA LEU A 137 -1.92 -9.84 -1.53
C LEU A 137 -1.16 -8.69 -0.86
N HIS A 138 -0.03 -8.98 -0.19
CA HIS A 138 0.78 -7.97 0.47
C HIS A 138 1.47 -7.03 -0.52
N LEU A 139 2.06 -7.60 -1.59
CA LEU A 139 2.60 -6.82 -2.71
C LEU A 139 1.53 -5.97 -3.39
N TYR A 140 0.35 -6.55 -3.60
CA TYR A 140 -0.78 -5.83 -4.16
C TYR A 140 -1.15 -4.60 -3.32
N LEU A 141 -1.21 -4.76 -2.00
CA LEU A 141 -1.49 -3.65 -1.08
C LEU A 141 -0.40 -2.57 -1.13
N ILE A 142 0.88 -2.94 -1.16
CA ILE A 142 2.01 -2.00 -1.30
C ILE A 142 1.90 -1.21 -2.61
N LEU A 143 1.63 -1.88 -3.72
CA LEU A 143 1.47 -1.25 -5.03
C LEU A 143 0.27 -0.29 -5.06
N LEU A 144 -0.84 -0.66 -4.41
CA LEU A 144 -2.00 0.23 -4.27
C LEU A 144 -1.67 1.49 -3.47
N VAL A 145 -0.99 1.36 -2.33
CA VAL A 145 -0.57 2.49 -1.50
C VAL A 145 0.36 3.41 -2.28
N ARG A 146 1.34 2.85 -3.00
CA ARG A 146 2.28 3.60 -3.84
C ARG A 146 1.55 4.35 -4.96
N SER A 147 0.62 3.69 -5.64
CA SER A 147 -0.16 4.33 -6.70
C SER A 147 -1.03 5.47 -6.14
N LEU A 148 -1.61 5.30 -4.95
CA LEU A 148 -2.36 6.38 -4.29
C LEU A 148 -1.45 7.55 -3.94
N LEU A 149 -0.25 7.27 -3.42
CA LEU A 149 0.74 8.27 -3.05
C LEU A 149 1.20 9.08 -4.27
N ASN A 150 1.56 8.42 -5.36
CA ASN A 150 1.92 9.06 -6.64
C ASN A 150 0.77 9.95 -7.16
N LYS A 151 -0.47 9.44 -7.09
CA LYS A 151 -1.66 10.19 -7.52
C LYS A 151 -1.89 11.43 -6.66
N LEU A 152 -1.66 11.31 -5.35
CA LEU A 152 -1.86 12.41 -4.41
C LEU A 152 -0.77 13.49 -4.57
N GLU A 153 0.49 13.09 -4.79
CA GLU A 153 1.59 14.00 -5.12
C GLU A 153 1.35 14.73 -6.45
N ARG A 154 0.92 14.02 -7.50
CA ARG A 154 0.53 14.64 -8.78
C ARG A 154 -0.68 15.59 -8.64
N SER A 155 -1.63 15.30 -7.75
CA SER A 155 -2.80 16.19 -7.54
C SER A 155 -2.50 17.40 -6.66
N GLY A 156 -1.48 17.33 -5.80
CA GLY A 156 -1.02 18.47 -4.99
C GLY A 156 -0.27 19.50 -5.83
N HIS A 157 0.40 19.06 -6.89
CA HIS A 157 0.77 19.92 -8.00
C HIS A 157 -0.46 20.15 -8.88
N THR A 158 -1.31 21.09 -8.46
CA THR A 158 -2.30 21.68 -9.36
C THR A 158 -1.57 22.00 -10.66
N TYR A 159 -1.90 21.28 -11.74
CA TYR A 159 -1.51 21.68 -13.07
C TYR A 159 -2.06 23.10 -13.21
N GLU A 160 -1.20 24.10 -13.17
CA GLU A 160 -1.52 25.40 -13.75
C GLU A 160 -1.79 25.08 -15.21
N ASN A 161 -3.07 24.90 -15.51
CA ASN A 161 -3.52 24.70 -16.86
C ASN A 161 -3.21 26.03 -17.53
N GLN A 162 -2.06 26.12 -18.20
CA GLN A 162 -1.64 27.36 -18.85
C GLN A 162 -2.71 27.80 -19.86
N LEU A 163 -3.51 26.87 -20.39
CA LEU A 163 -4.70 27.17 -21.20
C LEU A 163 -5.77 27.95 -20.44
N HIS A 164 -5.96 27.70 -19.14
CA HIS A 164 -6.88 28.45 -18.29
C HIS A 164 -6.35 29.85 -17.96
N GLN A 165 -5.03 30.03 -17.82
CA GLN A 165 -4.40 31.36 -17.72
C GLN A 165 -4.49 32.15 -19.04
N ILE A 166 -4.38 31.48 -20.19
CA ILE A 166 -4.55 32.07 -21.52
C ILE A 166 -6.02 32.48 -21.75
N VAL A 167 -6.98 31.62 -21.38
CA VAL A 167 -8.43 31.88 -21.59
C VAL A 167 -8.97 32.96 -20.65
N ASN A 168 -8.46 33.05 -19.41
CA ASN A 168 -8.87 34.08 -18.46
C ASN A 168 -8.14 35.42 -18.62
N GLY A 169 -7.21 35.54 -19.57
CA GLY A 169 -6.54 36.80 -19.88
C GLY A 169 -5.62 37.33 -18.78
N GLU A 170 -5.15 36.47 -17.86
CA GLU A 170 -4.22 36.87 -16.79
C GLU A 170 -2.76 36.98 -17.25
N ILE A 171 -2.47 36.64 -18.51
CA ILE A 171 -1.16 36.91 -19.12
C ILE A 171 -1.09 38.41 -19.45
N LYS A 172 -0.54 39.20 -18.53
CA LYS A 172 0.11 40.46 -18.90
C LYS A 172 1.30 40.09 -19.75
N VAL A 173 1.14 40.20 -21.07
CA VAL A 173 2.23 40.18 -22.03
C VAL A 173 3.17 41.32 -21.63
N GLU A 174 4.27 40.99 -20.93
CA GLU A 174 5.35 41.94 -20.79
C GLU A 174 5.87 42.24 -22.20
N THR A 175 5.99 43.52 -22.49
CA THR A 175 6.26 44.18 -23.77
C THR A 175 7.63 43.87 -24.40
N ASN A 176 8.23 42.69 -24.11
CA ASN A 176 9.47 42.23 -24.70
C ASN A 176 9.24 40.86 -25.36
N GLY A 177 8.95 40.90 -26.66
CA GLY A 177 8.50 39.77 -27.48
C GLY A 177 9.51 38.63 -27.59
N VAL A 178 9.36 37.63 -26.73
CA VAL A 178 9.88 36.27 -26.96
C VAL A 178 8.71 35.31 -26.89
N TYR A 179 8.20 34.91 -28.06
CA TYR A 179 7.18 33.86 -28.16
C TYR A 179 7.83 32.49 -27.89
N PRO A 180 7.25 31.59 -27.08
CA PRO A 180 7.61 30.18 -27.13
C PRO A 180 7.18 29.61 -28.50
N SER A 181 8.09 28.89 -29.15
CA SER A 181 8.10 28.50 -30.56
C SER A 181 7.03 27.48 -31.01
N ILE A 182 5.82 27.48 -30.44
CA ILE A 182 4.81 26.45 -30.72
C ILE A 182 3.46 27.03 -31.17
N VAL A 183 3.41 28.29 -31.55
CA VAL A 183 2.18 28.89 -32.11
C VAL A 183 2.39 29.14 -33.60
N VAL A 184 1.87 28.24 -34.43
CA VAL A 184 1.79 28.43 -35.89
C VAL A 184 0.76 29.54 -36.16
N PRO A 185 1.13 30.66 -36.79
CA PRO A 185 0.16 31.66 -37.21
C PRO A 185 -0.74 31.05 -38.28
N ASN A 186 -2.05 31.07 -38.06
CA ASN A 186 -3.02 30.73 -39.09
C ASN A 186 -3.18 31.95 -39.99
N GLU A 187 -2.41 32.01 -41.07
CA GLU A 187 -2.58 33.00 -42.14
C GLU A 187 -3.91 32.73 -42.84
N ARG A 188 -4.94 33.51 -42.50
CA ARG A 188 -6.06 33.75 -43.39
C ARG A 188 -5.82 35.08 -44.09
N GLU A 189 -5.28 34.98 -45.29
CA GLU A 189 -5.23 36.03 -46.30
C GLU A 189 -6.64 36.32 -46.89
N PRO A 190 -6.82 37.51 -47.48
CA PRO A 190 -8.09 38.27 -47.49
C PRO A 190 -9.18 37.82 -48.46
#